data_AF-A0A0M0T2J7-F1
#
_entry.id   AF-A0A0M0T2J7-F1
#
_cell.length_a   1.000
_cell.length_b   1.000
_cell.length_c   1.000
_cell.angle_alpha   90.00
_cell.angle_beta   90.00
_cell.angle_gamma   90.00
#
_symmetry.space_group_name_H-M   'P 1'
#
loop_
_entity.id
_entity.type
_entity.pdbx_description
1 polymer ?
#
loop_
_entity_poly.entity_id
_entity_poly.type
_entity_poly.pdbx_seq_one_letter_code
_entity_poly.pdbx_strand_id
1 'polypeptide(L)'
;MKKTFLIIGCICLGILIGIRIFQQPDEENRTSIWHDGDIVARQVGASMMNTVAIRQLAEQLPFSSELEQVDVEGESLRLAYDVTGKERRAWIGTDTGTLQVNQDFLNARLSKVLMHHTLVLFSTIPDLTNLEIHYTDPYSRADFKIDRKAFDAYTPTDIERATSSSSRFNRVVIDRYVLDVSRRQTFFEQFVSGLSIRNN
;
A
#
# COMPACT_ATOMS: atom_id res chain seq x y z
N MET A 1 16.86 44.30 34.86
CA MET A 1 16.02 44.26 33.65
C MET A 1 16.51 43.29 32.56
N LYS A 2 17.81 42.97 32.42
CA LYS A 2 18.29 42.02 31.37
C LYS A 2 17.95 40.54 31.57
N LYS A 3 17.79 40.06 32.82
CA LYS A 3 17.55 38.62 33.11
C LYS A 3 16.11 38.17 32.85
N THR A 4 15.12 39.05 33.01
CA THR A 4 13.70 38.72 32.78
C THR A 4 13.35 38.56 31.30
N PHE A 5 13.96 39.35 30.41
CA PHE A 5 13.77 39.19 28.95
C PHE A 5 14.34 37.88 28.41
N LEU A 6 15.42 37.37 29.02
CA LEU A 6 16.09 36.13 28.58
C LEU A 6 15.24 34.90 28.90
N ILE A 7 14.55 34.91 30.05
CA ILE A 7 13.65 33.83 30.47
C ILE A 7 12.39 33.78 29.59
N ILE A 8 11.80 34.94 29.26
CA ILE A 8 10.63 35.02 28.37
C ILE A 8 11.00 34.54 26.95
N GLY A 9 12.19 34.88 26.45
CA GLY A 9 12.69 34.40 25.16
C GLY A 9 12.81 32.87 25.09
N CYS A 10 13.32 32.22 26.14
CA CYS A 10 13.45 30.77 26.18
C CYS A 10 12.09 30.04 26.29
N ILE A 11 11.12 30.61 27.00
CA ILE A 11 9.76 30.04 27.09
C ILE A 11 9.05 30.16 25.74
N CYS A 12 9.15 31.30 25.05
CA CYS A 12 8.57 31.46 23.71
C CYS A 12 9.23 30.53 22.67
N LEU A 13 10.55 30.32 22.74
CA LEU A 13 11.25 29.39 21.84
C LEU A 13 10.88 27.93 22.12
N GLY A 14 10.76 27.54 23.40
CA GLY A 14 10.35 26.20 23.80
C GLY A 14 8.90 25.87 23.40
N ILE A 15 8.01 26.86 23.45
CA ILE A 15 6.62 26.72 23.00
C ILE A 15 6.56 26.66 21.46
N LEU A 16 7.33 27.47 20.72
CA LEU A 16 7.37 27.41 19.25
C LEU A 16 7.96 26.11 18.70
N ILE A 17 8.99 25.56 19.35
CA ILE A 17 9.58 24.26 18.98
C ILE A 17 8.66 23.10 19.40
N GLY A 18 8.05 23.17 20.59
CA GLY A 18 7.04 22.21 21.04
C GLY A 18 5.82 22.18 20.12
N ILE A 19 5.33 23.34 19.67
CA ILE A 19 4.23 23.46 18.72
C ILE A 19 4.62 22.90 17.35
N ARG A 20 5.84 23.14 16.83
CA ARG A 20 6.28 22.53 15.55
C ARG A 20 6.49 21.02 15.61
N ILE A 21 6.83 20.46 16.77
CA ILE A 21 6.99 19.01 16.95
C ILE A 21 5.63 18.33 17.22
N PHE A 22 4.64 19.07 17.75
CA PHE A 22 3.30 18.56 18.06
C PHE A 22 2.21 18.92 17.02
N GLN A 23 2.49 19.81 16.06
CA GLN A 23 1.56 20.21 14.98
C GLN A 23 1.85 19.59 13.61
N GLN A 24 2.52 18.45 13.54
CA GLN A 24 2.34 17.57 12.39
C GLN A 24 2.01 16.15 12.82
N PRO A 25 0.75 15.96 13.23
CA PRO A 25 0.02 14.79 12.78
C PRO A 25 -1.19 15.26 11.95
N ASP A 26 -1.39 14.64 10.79
CA ASP A 26 -2.72 14.41 10.22
C ASP A 26 -3.38 15.42 9.25
N GLU A 27 -2.69 16.37 8.61
CA GLU A 27 -3.31 17.05 7.44
C GLU A 27 -2.90 16.45 6.09
N GLU A 28 -1.68 15.94 5.94
CA GLU A 28 -1.27 15.25 4.71
C GLU A 28 -1.69 13.76 4.70
N ASN A 29 -1.89 13.16 5.89
CA ASN A 29 -2.45 11.81 5.97
C ASN A 29 -3.96 11.80 5.75
N ARG A 30 -4.74 12.77 6.23
CA ARG A 30 -6.20 12.73 6.10
C ARG A 30 -6.74 12.84 4.67
N THR A 31 -5.94 13.34 3.72
CA THR A 31 -6.30 13.48 2.30
C THR A 31 -5.65 12.41 1.41
N SER A 32 -4.93 11.45 2.00
CA SER A 32 -4.37 10.34 1.25
C SER A 32 -5.51 9.50 0.68
N ILE A 33 -5.42 9.07 -0.58
CA ILE A 33 -6.33 8.06 -1.18
C ILE A 33 -6.42 6.81 -0.27
N TRP A 34 -5.40 6.56 0.56
CA TRP A 34 -5.38 5.49 1.56
C TRP A 34 -6.33 5.72 2.75
N HIS A 35 -6.75 6.96 3.02
CA HIS A 35 -7.61 7.33 4.16
C HIS A 35 -9.03 7.72 3.76
N ASP A 36 -9.32 7.94 2.47
CA ASP A 36 -10.58 8.52 1.98
C ASP A 36 -11.81 7.57 2.00
N GLY A 37 -11.76 6.54 2.84
CA GLY A 37 -12.94 5.77 3.25
C GLY A 37 -13.27 4.55 2.37
N ASP A 38 -13.41 3.39 3.03
CA ASP A 38 -13.96 2.13 2.49
C ASP A 38 -13.26 1.52 1.27
N ILE A 39 -11.93 1.40 1.35
CA ILE A 39 -11.09 0.95 0.23
C ILE A 39 -11.47 -0.41 -0.35
N VAL A 40 -12.04 -1.34 0.43
CA VAL A 40 -12.83 -2.47 -0.10
C VAL A 40 -13.88 -2.88 0.95
N ALA A 41 -15.16 -2.88 0.58
CA ALA A 41 -16.12 -3.65 1.37
C ALA A 41 -15.78 -5.13 1.18
N ARG A 42 -15.35 -5.83 2.25
CA ARG A 42 -15.11 -7.28 2.22
C ARG A 42 -16.31 -7.96 1.54
N GLN A 43 -16.15 -8.35 0.28
CA GLN A 43 -17.10 -9.21 -0.40
C GLN A 43 -16.83 -10.61 0.12
N VAL A 44 -17.40 -10.94 1.28
CA VAL A 44 -17.27 -12.28 1.86
C VAL A 44 -17.77 -13.29 0.84
N GLY A 45 -16.87 -14.15 0.33
CA GLY A 45 -17.24 -15.21 -0.60
C GLY A 45 -17.19 -14.83 -2.08
N ALA A 46 -16.42 -13.80 -2.47
CA ALA A 46 -16.03 -13.66 -3.87
C ALA A 46 -15.25 -14.93 -4.28
N SER A 47 -15.65 -15.54 -5.39
CA SER A 47 -15.00 -16.72 -5.96
C SER A 47 -14.40 -16.34 -7.30
N MET A 48 -13.23 -16.90 -7.59
CA MET A 48 -12.57 -16.79 -8.89
C MET A 48 -13.44 -17.29 -10.05
N MET A 49 -14.45 -18.13 -9.78
CA MET A 49 -15.45 -18.53 -10.78
C MET A 49 -16.33 -17.36 -11.27
N ASN A 50 -16.52 -16.32 -10.46
CA ASN A 50 -17.26 -15.12 -10.84
C ASN A 50 -16.31 -14.03 -11.32
N THR A 51 -15.76 -14.23 -12.53
CA THR A 51 -14.76 -13.33 -13.12
C THR A 51 -15.24 -11.88 -13.24
N VAL A 52 -16.55 -11.64 -13.39
CA VAL A 52 -17.15 -10.30 -13.42
C VAL A 52 -17.03 -9.63 -12.04
N ALA A 53 -17.38 -10.33 -10.97
CA ALA A 53 -17.25 -9.79 -9.61
C ALA A 53 -15.78 -9.54 -9.24
N ILE A 54 -14.86 -10.41 -9.66
CA ILE A 54 -13.42 -10.20 -9.44
C ILE A 54 -12.90 -8.97 -10.18
N ARG A 55 -13.31 -8.75 -11.43
CA ARG A 55 -12.96 -7.54 -12.18
C ARG A 55 -13.51 -6.27 -11.52
N GLN A 56 -14.78 -6.29 -11.11
CA GLN A 56 -15.40 -5.17 -10.39
C GLN A 56 -14.70 -4.89 -9.06
N LEU A 57 -14.29 -5.94 -8.33
CA LEU A 57 -13.50 -5.78 -7.12
C LEU A 57 -12.15 -5.11 -7.41
N ALA A 58 -11.45 -5.54 -8.46
CA ALA A 58 -10.17 -4.95 -8.85
C ALA A 58 -10.30 -3.47 -9.26
N GLU A 59 -11.36 -3.10 -9.97
CA GLU A 59 -11.67 -1.71 -10.37
C GLU A 59 -12.02 -0.81 -9.16
N GLN A 60 -12.42 -1.39 -8.03
CA GLN A 60 -12.68 -0.67 -6.79
C GLN A 60 -11.42 -0.48 -5.93
N LEU A 61 -10.31 -1.13 -6.26
CA LEU A 61 -9.06 -0.96 -5.53
C LEU A 61 -8.45 0.43 -5.75
N PRO A 62 -7.61 0.93 -4.82
CA PRO A 62 -6.90 2.20 -4.99
C PRO A 62 -6.08 2.23 -6.28
N PHE A 63 -6.00 3.42 -6.89
CA PHE A 63 -5.25 3.65 -8.14
C PHE A 63 -5.80 2.88 -9.33
N SER A 64 -7.11 2.62 -9.35
CA SER A 64 -7.79 2.01 -10.49
C SER A 64 -7.74 2.87 -11.76
N SER A 65 -7.47 4.18 -11.65
CA SER A 65 -7.22 5.04 -12.80
C SER A 65 -5.97 4.67 -13.60
N GLU A 66 -4.99 4.03 -12.97
CA GLU A 66 -3.76 3.54 -13.58
C GLU A 66 -3.81 2.03 -13.85
N LEU A 67 -4.89 1.35 -13.46
CA LEU A 67 -5.11 -0.06 -13.73
C LEU A 67 -5.59 -0.23 -15.19
N GLU A 68 -4.70 -0.76 -16.03
CA GLU A 68 -4.96 -0.94 -17.46
C GLU A 68 -5.64 -2.29 -17.73
N GLN A 69 -5.27 -3.34 -16.99
CA GLN A 69 -5.72 -4.69 -17.26
C GLN A 69 -5.98 -5.50 -15.99
N VAL A 70 -7.05 -6.30 -16.05
CA VAL A 70 -7.41 -7.31 -15.05
C VAL A 70 -7.67 -8.63 -15.77
N ASP A 71 -6.79 -9.62 -15.56
CA ASP A 71 -6.97 -10.97 -16.09
C ASP A 71 -7.31 -11.95 -14.98
N VAL A 72 -8.32 -12.78 -15.25
CA VAL A 72 -8.75 -13.85 -14.35
C VAL A 72 -8.64 -15.17 -15.12
N GLU A 73 -7.71 -16.01 -14.68
CA GLU A 73 -7.41 -17.31 -15.31
C GLU A 73 -7.43 -18.42 -14.26
N GLY A 74 -8.51 -19.18 -14.20
CA GLY A 74 -8.71 -20.20 -13.17
C GLY A 74 -8.63 -19.58 -11.77
N GLU A 75 -7.68 -20.03 -10.96
CA GLU A 75 -7.42 -19.54 -9.60
C GLU A 75 -6.34 -18.44 -9.54
N SER A 76 -6.03 -17.81 -10.68
CA SER A 76 -5.00 -16.79 -10.80
C SER A 76 -5.59 -15.44 -11.20
N LEU A 77 -5.13 -14.38 -10.52
CA LEU A 77 -5.51 -12.99 -10.80
C LEU A 77 -4.26 -12.20 -11.18
N ARG A 78 -4.33 -11.51 -12.31
CA ARG A 78 -3.31 -10.57 -12.76
C ARG A 78 -3.87 -9.15 -12.81
N LEU A 79 -3.14 -8.21 -12.22
CA LEU A 79 -3.40 -6.78 -12.30
C LEU A 79 -2.24 -6.10 -12.99
N ALA A 80 -2.50 -5.26 -13.99
CA ALA A 80 -1.46 -4.49 -14.67
C ALA A 80 -1.71 -2.99 -14.55
N TYR A 81 -0.70 -2.27 -14.07
CA TYR A 81 -0.67 -0.83 -13.94
C TYR A 81 0.28 -0.23 -14.98
N ASP A 82 -0.22 0.73 -15.75
CA ASP A 82 0.59 1.52 -16.69
C ASP A 82 0.61 2.99 -16.28
N VAL A 83 1.81 3.52 -16.07
CA VAL A 83 2.03 4.85 -15.51
C VAL A 83 2.88 5.67 -16.47
N THR A 84 2.40 6.85 -16.84
CA THR A 84 3.04 7.74 -17.84
C THR A 84 4.46 8.24 -17.51
N GLY A 85 4.98 7.96 -16.32
CA GLY A 85 6.30 8.41 -15.84
C GLY A 85 6.31 9.81 -15.21
N LYS A 86 5.27 10.64 -15.37
CA LYS A 86 5.21 11.97 -14.73
C LYS A 86 5.11 11.90 -13.20
N GLU A 87 4.54 10.81 -12.68
CA GLU A 87 4.36 10.57 -11.24
C GLU A 87 5.36 9.56 -10.69
N ARG A 88 6.49 9.33 -11.38
CA ARG A 88 7.40 8.22 -11.09
C ARG A 88 7.94 8.25 -9.66
N ARG A 89 8.39 9.40 -9.15
CA ARG A 89 8.80 9.51 -7.74
C ARG A 89 7.68 9.15 -6.77
N ALA A 90 6.43 9.51 -7.05
CA ALA A 90 5.31 9.12 -6.20
C ALA A 90 5.07 7.61 -6.25
N TRP A 91 5.22 7.00 -7.44
CA TRP A 91 5.02 5.57 -7.64
C TRP A 91 6.11 4.68 -7.07
N ILE A 92 7.38 5.02 -7.32
CA ILE A 92 8.51 4.13 -7.02
C ILE A 92 9.60 4.77 -6.15
N GLY A 93 9.45 6.04 -5.74
CA GLY A 93 10.39 6.73 -4.85
C GLY A 93 11.56 7.43 -5.56
N THR A 94 11.65 7.33 -6.89
CA THR A 94 12.71 7.98 -7.69
C THR A 94 12.18 8.50 -9.02
N ASP A 95 12.72 9.61 -9.52
CA ASP A 95 12.46 10.09 -10.89
C ASP A 95 13.49 9.55 -11.89
N THR A 96 14.71 9.33 -11.41
CA THR A 96 15.88 9.01 -12.22
C THR A 96 16.64 7.88 -11.52
N GLY A 97 16.53 6.66 -12.05
CA GLY A 97 17.20 5.50 -11.49
C GLY A 97 16.44 4.21 -11.74
N THR A 98 17.10 3.11 -11.41
CA THR A 98 16.46 1.80 -11.35
C THR A 98 15.67 1.70 -10.07
N LEU A 99 14.45 1.17 -10.15
CA LEU A 99 13.65 0.84 -8.98
C LEU A 99 14.45 -0.12 -8.08
N GLN A 100 14.54 0.20 -6.80
CA GLN A 100 15.21 -0.61 -5.78
C GLN A 100 14.35 -0.65 -4.53
N VAL A 101 14.32 -1.79 -3.83
CA VAL A 101 13.62 -1.91 -2.56
C VAL A 101 14.45 -1.23 -1.47
N ASN A 102 14.24 0.08 -1.32
CA ASN A 102 14.89 0.93 -0.34
C ASN A 102 13.83 1.75 0.43
N GLN A 103 14.28 2.66 1.30
CA GLN A 103 13.37 3.47 2.11
C GLN A 103 12.43 4.35 1.26
N ASP A 104 12.92 4.89 0.14
CA ASP A 104 12.11 5.71 -0.76
C ASP A 104 11.01 4.88 -1.43
N PHE A 105 11.34 3.66 -1.88
CA PHE A 105 10.36 2.72 -2.40
C PHE A 105 9.33 2.30 -1.33
N LEU A 106 9.77 2.00 -0.10
CA LEU A 106 8.86 1.69 1.01
C LEU A 106 7.93 2.85 1.34
N ASN A 107 8.31 4.09 1.03
CA ASN A 107 7.46 5.27 1.16
C ASN A 107 6.64 5.58 -0.09
N ALA A 108 6.95 4.95 -1.22
CA ALA A 108 6.27 5.16 -2.50
C ALA A 108 4.88 4.52 -2.54
N ARG A 109 4.14 4.78 -3.62
CA ARG A 109 2.78 4.25 -3.86
C ARG A 109 2.80 2.76 -4.19
N LEU A 110 3.76 2.30 -5.01
CA LEU A 110 3.83 0.90 -5.46
C LEU A 110 3.99 -0.07 -4.29
N SER A 111 4.85 0.25 -3.31
CA SER A 111 5.01 -0.61 -2.12
C SER A 111 3.71 -0.78 -1.33
N LYS A 112 2.92 0.29 -1.23
CA LYS A 112 1.61 0.28 -0.60
C LYS A 112 0.58 -0.50 -1.43
N VAL A 113 0.56 -0.32 -2.75
CA VAL A 113 -0.30 -1.08 -3.68
C VAL A 113 -0.04 -2.58 -3.55
N LEU A 114 1.23 -3.00 -3.68
CA LEU A 114 1.61 -4.42 -3.59
C LEU A 114 1.15 -5.05 -2.26
N MET A 115 1.42 -4.38 -1.12
CA MET A 115 1.00 -4.88 0.18
C MET A 115 -0.53 -4.89 0.32
N HIS A 116 -1.20 -3.79 -0.02
CA HIS A 116 -2.65 -3.65 0.08
C HIS A 116 -3.38 -4.74 -0.71
N HIS A 117 -3.03 -4.89 -1.99
CA HIS A 117 -3.72 -5.78 -2.90
C HIS A 117 -3.50 -7.23 -2.50
N THR A 118 -2.28 -7.58 -2.08
CA THR A 118 -1.98 -8.90 -1.52
C THR A 118 -2.86 -9.21 -0.31
N LEU A 119 -2.89 -8.31 0.69
CA LEU A 119 -3.67 -8.51 1.90
C LEU A 119 -5.17 -8.62 1.61
N VAL A 120 -5.71 -7.73 0.78
CA VAL A 120 -7.14 -7.65 0.50
C VAL A 120 -7.61 -8.80 -0.37
N LEU A 121 -6.90 -9.11 -1.46
CA LEU A 121 -7.36 -10.10 -2.44
C LEU A 121 -7.31 -11.51 -1.85
N PHE A 122 -6.22 -11.92 -1.21
CA PHE A 122 -6.14 -13.24 -0.57
C PHE A 122 -7.10 -13.39 0.62
N SER A 123 -7.37 -12.31 1.36
CA SER A 123 -8.33 -12.35 2.49
C SER A 123 -9.79 -12.36 2.02
N THR A 124 -10.09 -11.86 0.82
CA THR A 124 -11.45 -11.72 0.30
C THR A 124 -11.86 -12.87 -0.62
N ILE A 125 -10.90 -13.42 -1.37
CA ILE A 125 -11.11 -14.46 -2.38
C ILE A 125 -10.47 -15.77 -1.89
N PRO A 126 -11.26 -16.72 -1.36
CA PRO A 126 -10.72 -17.94 -0.75
C PRO A 126 -10.01 -18.87 -1.75
N ASP A 127 -10.47 -18.89 -3.00
CA ASP A 127 -9.97 -19.73 -4.10
C ASP A 127 -8.93 -19.01 -4.99
N LEU A 128 -8.43 -17.85 -4.55
CA LEU A 128 -7.27 -17.21 -5.17
C LEU A 128 -5.99 -17.94 -4.75
N THR A 129 -5.33 -18.56 -5.72
CA THR A 129 -4.09 -19.33 -5.55
C THR A 129 -2.86 -18.53 -5.97
N ASN A 130 -2.94 -17.74 -7.04
CA ASN A 130 -1.82 -16.92 -7.52
C ASN A 130 -2.24 -15.46 -7.77
N LEU A 131 -1.43 -14.52 -7.28
CA LEU A 131 -1.58 -13.10 -7.54
C LEU A 131 -0.36 -12.59 -8.28
N GLU A 132 -0.58 -11.94 -9.41
CA GLU A 132 0.44 -11.20 -10.16
C GLU A 132 0.05 -9.71 -10.24
N ILE A 133 0.99 -8.84 -9.86
CA ILE A 133 0.84 -7.39 -10.02
C ILE A 133 1.99 -6.88 -10.88
N HIS A 134 1.65 -6.34 -12.04
CA HIS A 134 2.58 -5.76 -12.99
C HIS A 134 2.50 -4.24 -12.90
N TYR A 135 3.66 -3.62 -12.86
CA TYR A 135 3.83 -2.18 -12.94
C TYR A 135 4.74 -1.88 -14.13
N THR A 136 4.31 -0.98 -15.00
CA THR A 136 5.14 -0.44 -16.08
C THR A 136 5.10 1.09 -16.02
N ASP A 137 6.27 1.70 -16.20
CA ASP A 137 6.42 3.10 -16.57
C ASP A 137 7.36 3.20 -17.80
N PRO A 138 7.59 4.38 -18.41
CA PRO A 138 8.46 4.50 -19.57
C PRO A 138 9.90 4.02 -19.39
N TYR A 139 10.36 3.80 -18.15
CA TYR A 139 11.76 3.54 -17.81
C TYR A 139 11.98 2.20 -17.12
N SER A 140 10.93 1.60 -16.54
CA SER A 140 11.03 0.43 -15.70
C SER A 140 9.76 -0.41 -15.71
N ARG A 141 9.97 -1.70 -15.47
CA ARG A 141 8.93 -2.70 -15.22
C ARG A 141 9.20 -3.40 -13.90
N ALA A 142 8.16 -3.62 -13.12
CA ALA A 142 8.20 -4.46 -11.93
C ALA A 142 7.09 -5.50 -12.00
N ASP A 143 7.46 -6.77 -11.81
CA ASP A 143 6.53 -7.89 -11.72
C ASP A 143 6.58 -8.41 -10.29
N PHE A 144 5.44 -8.44 -9.62
CA PHE A 144 5.31 -8.99 -8.28
C PHE A 144 4.41 -10.21 -8.30
N LYS A 145 4.93 -11.35 -7.84
CA LYS A 145 4.23 -12.64 -7.85
C LYS A 145 4.19 -13.26 -6.46
N ILE A 146 3.00 -13.63 -6.01
CA ILE A 146 2.78 -14.32 -4.74
C ILE A 146 1.80 -15.47 -4.95
N ASP A 147 2.07 -16.60 -4.32
CA ASP A 147 1.12 -17.69 -4.17
C ASP A 147 0.46 -17.69 -2.79
N ARG A 148 -0.68 -18.36 -2.70
CA ARG A 148 -1.47 -18.49 -1.48
C ARG A 148 -0.67 -19.08 -0.32
N LYS A 149 0.20 -20.06 -0.59
CA LYS A 149 1.01 -20.72 0.43
C LYS A 149 1.98 -19.74 1.09
N ALA A 150 2.62 -18.89 0.32
CA ALA A 150 3.52 -17.86 0.80
C ALA A 150 2.75 -16.78 1.59
N PHE A 151 1.54 -16.41 1.13
CA PHE A 151 0.66 -15.50 1.87
C PHE A 151 0.20 -16.07 3.22
N ASP A 152 -0.30 -17.31 3.24
CA ASP A 152 -0.80 -17.98 4.44
C ASP A 152 0.31 -18.13 5.50
N ALA A 153 1.56 -18.36 5.07
CA ALA A 153 2.71 -18.43 5.97
C ALA A 153 3.08 -17.07 6.62
N TYR A 154 2.71 -15.96 5.98
CA TYR A 154 2.92 -14.60 6.47
C TYR A 154 1.73 -14.05 7.27
N THR A 155 0.51 -14.58 7.02
CA THR A 155 -0.75 -13.92 7.36
C THR A 155 -0.74 -13.38 8.78
N PRO A 156 -0.77 -12.04 8.94
CA PRO A 156 -0.71 -11.46 10.26
C PRO A 156 -1.99 -11.77 11.05
N THR A 157 -1.85 -12.37 12.23
CA THR A 157 -2.96 -12.86 13.07
C THR A 157 -3.99 -11.77 13.41
N ASP A 158 -3.58 -10.50 13.41
CA ASP A 158 -4.48 -9.37 13.68
C ASP A 158 -5.46 -9.09 12.52
N ILE A 159 -5.09 -9.42 11.27
CA ILE A 159 -5.96 -9.30 10.10
C ILE A 159 -7.05 -10.38 10.14
N GLU A 160 -6.70 -11.61 10.50
CA GLU A 160 -7.69 -12.70 10.68
C GLU A 160 -8.74 -12.35 11.74
N ARG A 161 -8.32 -11.67 12.81
CA ARG A 161 -9.20 -11.21 13.90
C ARG A 161 -10.03 -9.97 13.55
N ALA A 162 -9.67 -9.25 12.48
CA ALA A 162 -10.40 -8.07 12.02
C ALA A 162 -11.62 -8.40 11.14
N THR A 163 -11.92 -9.70 10.95
CA THR A 163 -12.96 -10.24 10.06
C THR A 163 -14.42 -9.92 10.45
N SER A 164 -14.65 -9.27 11.60
CA SER A 164 -15.99 -9.00 12.14
C SER A 164 -16.76 -7.90 11.39
N SER A 165 -16.10 -7.02 10.63
CA SER A 165 -16.75 -6.05 9.74
C SER A 165 -15.78 -5.51 8.68
N SER A 166 -16.31 -5.10 7.51
CA SER A 166 -15.51 -4.51 6.43
C SER A 166 -14.77 -3.25 6.87
N SER A 167 -15.42 -2.38 7.64
CA SER A 167 -14.80 -1.17 8.19
C SER A 167 -13.63 -1.50 9.13
N ARG A 168 -13.77 -2.50 10.01
CA ARG A 168 -12.69 -2.92 10.90
C ARG A 168 -11.54 -3.56 10.14
N PHE A 169 -11.85 -4.38 9.13
CA PHE A 169 -10.86 -4.99 8.25
C PHE A 169 -10.04 -3.91 7.53
N ASN A 170 -10.70 -2.97 6.87
CA ASN A 170 -10.05 -1.86 6.15
C ASN A 170 -9.16 -1.05 7.07
N ARG A 171 -9.66 -0.66 8.25
CA ARG A 171 -8.87 0.09 9.23
C ARG A 171 -7.61 -0.67 9.65
N VAL A 172 -7.70 -1.99 9.87
CA VAL A 172 -6.51 -2.78 10.25
C VAL A 172 -5.54 -2.87 9.08
N VAL A 173 -5.99 -3.27 7.89
CA VAL A 173 -5.12 -3.41 6.70
C VAL A 173 -4.47 -2.08 6.34
N ILE A 174 -5.23 -0.99 6.31
CA ILE A 174 -4.73 0.33 5.91
C ILE A 174 -3.83 0.90 7.01
N ASP A 175 -4.38 1.21 8.17
CA ASP A 175 -3.69 2.00 9.19
C ASP A 175 -2.54 1.23 9.84
N ARG A 176 -2.70 -0.08 10.03
CA ARG A 176 -1.72 -0.90 10.76
C ARG A 176 -0.75 -1.66 9.87
N TYR A 177 -0.97 -1.73 8.57
CA TYR A 177 -0.08 -2.44 7.65
C TYR A 177 0.36 -1.55 6.50
N VAL A 178 -0.57 -1.12 5.66
CA VAL A 178 -0.24 -0.38 4.42
C VAL A 178 0.39 0.98 4.72
N LEU A 179 0.03 1.64 5.82
CA LEU A 179 0.60 2.95 6.19
C LEU A 179 1.77 2.87 7.17
N ASP A 180 1.93 1.75 7.87
CA ASP A 180 3.10 1.49 8.72
C ASP A 180 4.32 1.05 7.90
N VAL A 181 5.36 1.89 7.88
CA VAL A 181 6.61 1.64 7.14
C VAL A 181 7.31 0.38 7.62
N SER A 182 7.34 0.12 8.92
CA SER A 182 8.00 -1.06 9.48
C SER A 182 7.29 -2.34 9.04
N ARG A 183 5.96 -2.31 8.95
CA ARG A 183 5.17 -3.43 8.43
C ARG A 183 5.36 -3.66 6.95
N ARG A 184 5.45 -2.60 6.15
CA ARG A 184 5.84 -2.71 4.74
C ARG A 184 7.24 -3.29 4.59
N GLN A 185 8.19 -2.87 5.43
CA GLN A 185 9.53 -3.44 5.43
C GLN A 185 9.50 -4.95 5.69
N THR A 186 8.83 -5.41 6.77
CA THR A 186 8.70 -6.85 7.06
C THR A 186 8.01 -7.62 5.92
N PHE A 187 6.99 -7.03 5.31
CA PHE A 187 6.34 -7.61 4.13
C PHE A 187 7.32 -7.79 2.97
N PHE A 188 8.10 -6.77 2.63
CA PHE A 188 9.07 -6.88 1.55
C PHE A 188 10.25 -7.77 1.91
N GLU A 189 10.69 -7.84 3.16
CA GLU A 189 11.69 -8.84 3.59
C GLU A 189 11.21 -10.27 3.33
N GLN A 190 9.91 -10.54 3.53
CA GLN A 190 9.30 -11.85 3.29
C GLN A 190 9.09 -12.15 1.80
N PHE A 191 8.72 -11.14 1.01
CA PHE A 191 8.26 -11.33 -0.38
C PHE A 191 9.16 -10.72 -1.45
N VAL A 192 10.36 -10.25 -1.10
CA VAL A 192 11.30 -9.66 -2.08
C VAL A 192 11.63 -10.64 -3.22
N SER A 193 11.66 -11.95 -2.95
CA SER A 193 11.91 -12.96 -3.98
C SER A 193 10.81 -13.04 -5.03
N GLY A 194 9.60 -12.58 -4.71
CA GLY A 194 8.48 -12.46 -5.64
C GLY A 194 8.54 -11.20 -6.50
N LEU A 195 9.45 -10.25 -6.21
CA LEU A 195 9.58 -9.00 -6.93
C LEU A 195 10.74 -9.06 -7.95
N SER A 196 10.40 -8.98 -9.23
CA SER A 196 11.34 -8.89 -10.35
C SER A 196 11.29 -7.48 -10.94
N ILE A 197 12.45 -6.82 -11.04
CA ILE A 197 12.56 -5.45 -11.55
C ILE A 197 13.44 -5.44 -12.79
N ARG A 198 13.00 -4.75 -13.84
CA ARG A 198 13.70 -4.58 -15.11
C ARG A 198 13.65 -3.12 -15.54
N ASN A 199 14.70 -2.67 -16.23
CA ASN A 199 14.66 -1.40 -16.95
C ASN A 199 14.13 -1.66 -18.36
N ASN A 200 13.41 -0.67 -18.90
CA ASN A 200 12.98 -0.68 -20.31
C ASN A 200 14.09 -0.18 -21.24
#